data_AF-A0A9W9H669-F1
#
_entry.id   AF-A0A9W9H669-F1
#
_cell.length_a   1.000
_cell.length_b   1.000
_cell.length_c   1.000
_cell.angle_alpha   90.00
_cell.angle_beta   90.00
_cell.angle_gamma   90.00
#
_symmetry.space_group_name_H-M   'P 1'
#
loop_
_entity.id
_entity.type
_entity.pdbx_description
1 polymer ?
#
loop_
_entity_poly.entity_id
_entity_poly.type
_entity_poly.pdbx_seq_one_letter_code
_entity_poly.pdbx_strand_id
1 'polypeptide(L)'
;MSSKASVRKNALTRRIEDEGFQSVIPCERCVRLKRVCIRADCSDRCGDCVRAGGGVKCTMSSPSFTDAEWRRLVKSQNQIEEEEEVILAKLLRLRKQKRLLQKRAGDFIARDFKEVAELEEARAS
;
A
#
# COMPACT_ATOMS: atom_id res chain seq x y z
N MET A 1 -32.97 -29.96 28.61
CA MET A 1 -32.36 -30.79 27.55
C MET A 1 -32.17 -29.91 26.32
N SER A 2 -30.93 -29.66 25.88
CA SER A 2 -30.69 -28.84 24.68
C SER A 2 -31.14 -29.58 23.42
N SER A 3 -31.88 -28.91 22.54
CA SER A 3 -32.32 -29.49 21.28
C SER A 3 -31.10 -29.86 20.41
N LYS A 4 -31.20 -30.95 19.62
CA LYS A 4 -30.13 -31.39 18.70
C LYS A 4 -29.67 -30.26 17.77
N ALA A 5 -30.58 -29.35 17.40
CA ALA A 5 -30.29 -28.17 16.60
C ALA A 5 -29.38 -27.17 17.32
N SER A 6 -29.57 -26.95 18.63
CA SER A 6 -28.72 -26.06 19.42
C SER A 6 -27.29 -26.59 19.57
N VAL A 7 -27.12 -27.91 19.70
CA VAL A 7 -25.79 -28.54 19.81
C VAL A 7 -25.00 -28.38 18.52
N ARG A 8 -25.63 -28.68 17.37
CA ARG A 8 -25.01 -28.51 16.03
C ARG A 8 -24.61 -27.06 15.76
N LYS A 9 -25.46 -26.11 16.14
CA LYS A 9 -25.19 -24.67 16.01
C LYS A 9 -23.95 -24.25 16.81
N ASN A 10 -23.84 -24.69 18.05
CA ASN A 10 -22.68 -24.36 18.91
C ASN A 10 -21.39 -24.98 18.39
N ALA A 11 -21.45 -26.22 17.88
CA ALA A 11 -20.28 -26.87 17.27
C ALA A 11 -19.81 -26.11 16.01
N LEU A 12 -20.75 -25.69 15.15
CA LEU A 12 -20.43 -24.89 13.96
C LEU A 12 -19.86 -23.52 14.31
N THR A 13 -20.42 -22.82 15.31
CA THR A 13 -19.88 -21.53 15.74
C THR A 13 -18.43 -21.66 16.25
N ARG A 14 -18.14 -22.66 17.09
CA ARG A 14 -16.77 -22.91 17.56
C ARG A 14 -15.81 -23.17 16.41
N ARG A 15 -16.21 -24.03 15.47
CA ARG A 15 -15.39 -24.32 14.29
C ARG A 15 -15.10 -23.07 13.45
N ILE A 16 -16.08 -22.18 13.28
CA ILE A 16 -15.87 -20.90 12.59
C ILE A 16 -14.92 -19.99 13.39
N GLU A 17 -14.97 -20.00 14.72
CA GLU A 17 -14.09 -19.20 15.55
C GLU A 17 -12.64 -19.74 15.57
N ASP A 18 -12.48 -21.06 15.51
CA ASP A 18 -11.17 -21.73 15.53
C ASP A 18 -10.46 -21.70 14.16
N GLU A 19 -11.19 -21.95 13.07
CA GLU A 19 -10.65 -22.05 11.71
C GLU A 19 -10.84 -20.75 10.89
N GLY A 20 -11.61 -19.78 11.40
CA GLY A 20 -12.02 -18.62 10.64
C GLY A 20 -11.03 -17.47 10.62
N PHE A 21 -11.26 -16.56 9.67
CA PHE A 21 -10.53 -15.31 9.52
C PHE A 21 -11.46 -14.11 9.75
N GLN A 22 -10.86 -13.00 10.22
CA GLN A 22 -11.54 -11.73 10.28
C GLN A 22 -11.77 -11.20 8.86
N SER A 23 -13.04 -11.07 8.47
CA SER A 23 -13.40 -10.55 7.17
C SER A 23 -13.12 -9.05 7.09
N VAL A 24 -12.35 -8.65 6.07
CA VAL A 24 -12.04 -7.24 5.76
C VAL A 24 -13.30 -6.45 5.41
N ILE A 25 -14.30 -7.12 4.83
CA ILE A 25 -15.62 -6.55 4.53
C ILE A 25 -16.66 -7.28 5.39
N PRO A 26 -17.00 -6.77 6.59
CA PRO A 26 -17.95 -7.42 7.48
C PRO A 26 -19.34 -7.53 6.84
N CYS A 27 -20.13 -8.52 7.26
CA CYS A 27 -21.54 -8.58 6.88
C CYS A 27 -22.34 -7.41 7.48
N GLU A 28 -23.46 -7.03 6.85
CA GLU A 28 -24.25 -5.84 7.22
C GLU A 28 -24.63 -5.84 8.71
N ARG A 29 -24.94 -7.01 9.26
CA ARG A 29 -25.30 -7.17 10.67
C ARG A 29 -24.11 -6.91 11.58
N CYS A 30 -22.92 -7.41 11.25
CA CYS A 30 -21.71 -7.17 12.03
C CYS A 30 -21.30 -5.69 11.97
N VAL A 31 -21.45 -5.03 10.82
CA VAL A 31 -21.25 -3.57 10.70
C VAL A 31 -22.20 -2.82 11.63
N ARG A 32 -23.51 -3.10 11.53
CA ARG A 32 -24.54 -2.43 12.36
C ARG A 32 -24.33 -2.63 13.86
N LEU A 33 -23.89 -3.82 14.26
CA LEU A 33 -23.65 -4.17 15.66
C LEU A 33 -22.24 -3.81 16.14
N LYS A 34 -21.39 -3.24 15.28
CA LYS A 34 -19.97 -2.92 15.56
C LYS A 34 -19.21 -4.13 16.11
N ARG A 35 -19.36 -5.29 15.46
CA ARG A 35 -18.69 -6.54 15.85
C ARG A 35 -17.75 -7.04 14.77
N VAL A 36 -16.73 -7.77 15.20
CA VAL A 36 -15.82 -8.48 14.29
C VAL A 36 -16.59 -9.56 13.55
N CYS A 37 -16.45 -9.59 12.22
CA CYS A 37 -17.07 -10.60 11.38
C CYS A 37 -16.08 -11.73 11.10
N ILE A 38 -16.16 -12.81 11.87
CA ILE A 38 -15.33 -14.00 11.65
C ILE A 38 -16.06 -14.95 10.69
N ARG A 39 -15.42 -15.29 9.58
CA ARG A 39 -15.93 -16.23 8.56
C ARG A 39 -14.96 -17.39 8.41
N ALA A 40 -15.50 -18.55 8.06
CA ALA A 40 -14.71 -19.74 7.73
C ALA A 40 -15.35 -20.41 6.51
N ASP A 41 -14.56 -21.15 5.73
CA ASP A 41 -15.02 -21.82 4.51
C ASP A 41 -16.07 -22.91 4.79
N CYS A 42 -16.13 -23.39 6.03
CA CYS A 42 -17.14 -24.35 6.47
C CYS A 42 -18.55 -23.73 6.62
N SER A 43 -18.75 -22.43 6.36
CA SER A 43 -20.06 -21.79 6.43
C SER A 43 -20.22 -20.54 5.55
N ASP A 44 -21.37 -20.44 4.90
CA ASP A 44 -21.79 -19.22 4.18
C ASP A 44 -22.12 -18.04 5.11
N ARG A 45 -22.20 -18.28 6.43
CA ARG A 45 -22.54 -17.28 7.44
C ARG A 45 -21.39 -17.09 8.42
N CYS A 46 -21.18 -15.85 8.87
CA CYS A 46 -20.21 -15.57 9.93
C CYS A 46 -20.63 -16.19 11.27
N GLY A 47 -19.66 -16.42 12.17
CA GLY A 47 -19.89 -17.07 13.47
C GLY A 47 -21.01 -16.41 14.28
N ASP A 48 -21.07 -15.07 14.25
CA ASP A 48 -22.08 -14.28 14.97
C ASP A 48 -23.49 -14.35 14.35
N CYS A 49 -23.60 -14.54 13.03
CA CYS A 49 -24.87 -14.78 12.35
C CYS A 49 -25.33 -16.23 12.55
N VAL A 50 -24.41 -17.20 12.55
CA VAL A 50 -24.71 -18.58 12.95
C VAL A 50 -25.22 -18.62 14.40
N ARG A 51 -24.54 -17.93 15.32
CA ARG A 51 -24.93 -17.81 16.74
C ARG A 51 -26.30 -17.14 16.92
N ALA A 52 -26.71 -16.26 16.02
CA ALA A 52 -28.03 -15.62 16.09
C ALA A 52 -29.19 -16.51 15.62
N GLY A 53 -28.96 -17.49 14.75
CA GLY A 53 -29.95 -18.52 14.39
C GLY A 53 -30.60 -18.38 13.00
N GLY A 54 -31.66 -19.16 12.76
CA GLY A 54 -32.23 -19.41 11.43
C GLY A 54 -32.94 -18.25 10.73
N GLY A 55 -33.26 -17.17 11.44
CA GLY A 55 -33.91 -15.98 10.86
C GLY A 55 -32.94 -14.87 10.44
N VAL A 56 -31.64 -15.03 10.71
CA VAL A 56 -30.65 -13.97 10.47
C VAL A 56 -29.93 -14.20 9.15
N LYS A 57 -30.15 -13.29 8.20
CA LYS A 57 -29.41 -13.21 6.94
C LYS A 57 -28.01 -12.64 7.20
N CYS A 58 -27.00 -13.31 6.65
CA CYS A 58 -25.61 -12.87 6.69
C CYS A 58 -25.23 -12.31 5.31
N THR A 59 -25.77 -11.14 4.96
CA THR A 59 -25.49 -10.48 3.69
C THR A 59 -24.16 -9.75 3.77
N MET A 60 -23.30 -9.94 2.76
CA MET A 60 -22.08 -9.14 2.65
C MET A 60 -22.45 -7.68 2.48
N SER A 61 -21.78 -6.80 3.22
CA SER A 61 -21.96 -5.37 3.00
C SER A 61 -21.46 -5.03 1.61
N SER A 62 -22.26 -4.28 0.85
CA SER A 62 -21.75 -3.65 -0.37
C SER A 62 -20.59 -2.71 0.00
N PRO A 63 -19.53 -2.64 -0.83
CA PRO A 63 -18.52 -1.62 -0.67
C PRO A 63 -19.17 -0.23 -0.60
N SER A 64 -18.62 0.66 0.23
CA SER A 64 -19.10 2.05 0.32
C SER A 64 -18.74 2.89 -0.91
N PHE A 65 -17.98 2.33 -1.84
CA PHE A 65 -17.53 2.97 -3.06
C PHE A 65 -18.06 2.22 -4.28
N THR A 66 -18.31 2.96 -5.35
CA THR A 66 -18.66 2.44 -6.65
C THR A 66 -17.42 1.99 -7.41
N ASP A 67 -17.57 1.01 -8.31
CA ASP A 67 -16.46 0.61 -9.19
C ASP A 67 -15.90 1.78 -10.01
N ALA A 68 -16.74 2.76 -10.36
CA ALA A 68 -16.31 3.95 -11.09
C ALA A 68 -15.42 4.88 -10.25
N GLU A 69 -15.67 4.97 -8.94
CA GLU A 69 -14.77 5.68 -8.02
C GLU A 69 -13.45 4.94 -7.86
N TRP A 70 -13.49 3.61 -7.71
CA TRP A 70 -12.28 2.79 -7.64
C TRP A 70 -11.41 2.93 -8.90
N ARG A 71 -12.02 2.80 -10.08
CA ARG A 71 -11.31 2.95 -11.36
C ARG A 71 -10.70 4.33 -11.52
N ARG A 72 -11.38 5.38 -11.08
CA ARG A 72 -10.84 6.75 -11.09
C ARG A 72 -9.63 6.88 -10.16
N LEU A 73 -9.73 6.33 -8.95
CA LEU A 73 -8.63 6.35 -7.99
C LEU A 73 -7.39 5.63 -8.52
N VAL A 74 -7.54 4.42 -9.05
CA VAL A 74 -6.43 3.65 -9.65
C VAL A 74 -5.83 4.39 -10.84
N LYS A 75 -6.66 4.98 -11.72
CA LYS A 75 -6.17 5.77 -12.84
C LYS A 75 -5.33 6.96 -12.37
N SER A 76 -5.80 7.70 -11.36
CA SER A 76 -5.06 8.84 -10.81
C SER A 76 -3.75 8.40 -10.14
N GLN A 77 -3.74 7.26 -9.46
CA GLN A 77 -2.51 6.71 -8.89
C GLN A 77 -1.47 6.39 -9.97
N ASN A 78 -1.88 5.73 -11.06
CA ASN A 78 -0.97 5.41 -12.16
C ASN A 78 -0.42 6.67 -12.85
N GLN A 79 -1.26 7.71 -12.99
CA GLN A 79 -0.81 9.00 -13.55
C GLN A 79 0.27 9.65 -12.68
N ILE A 80 0.12 9.61 -11.35
CA ILE A 80 1.13 10.12 -10.43
C ILE A 80 2.43 9.33 -10.56
N GLU A 81 2.36 8.00 -10.64
CA GLU A 81 3.53 7.13 -10.80
C GLU A 81 4.29 7.44 -12.11
N GLU A 82 3.58 7.61 -13.23
CA GLU A 82 4.17 8.03 -14.50
C GLU A 82 4.85 9.42 -14.39
N GLU A 83 4.21 10.38 -13.73
CA GLU A 83 4.79 11.72 -13.50
C GLU A 83 6.04 11.65 -12.62
N GLU A 84 6.05 10.82 -11.58
CA GLU A 84 7.20 10.59 -10.71
C GLU A 84 8.40 10.06 -11.49
N GLU A 85 8.20 9.07 -12.36
CA GLU A 85 9.27 8.52 -13.20
C GLU A 85 9.89 9.57 -14.12
N VAL A 86 9.05 10.41 -14.76
CA VAL A 86 9.52 11.49 -15.64
C VAL A 86 10.34 12.52 -14.87
N ILE A 87 9.88 12.92 -13.68
CA ILE A 87 10.58 13.89 -12.82
C ILE A 87 11.90 13.30 -12.32
N LEU A 88 11.91 12.03 -11.92
CA LEU A 88 13.13 11.35 -11.47
C LEU A 88 14.18 11.29 -12.59
N ALA A 89 13.77 10.95 -13.82
CA ALA A 89 14.66 10.95 -14.98
C ALA A 89 15.26 12.35 -15.22
N LYS A 90 14.46 13.41 -15.09
CA LYS A 90 14.94 14.80 -15.19
C LYS A 90 15.93 15.14 -14.08
N LEU A 91 15.64 14.74 -12.84
CA LEU A 91 16.52 14.98 -11.68
C LEU A 91 17.88 14.29 -11.86
N LEU A 92 17.90 13.05 -12.35
CA LEU A 92 19.14 12.31 -12.63
C LEU A 92 19.99 13.01 -13.71
N ARG A 93 19.36 13.50 -14.78
CA ARG A 93 20.04 14.28 -15.82
C ARG A 93 20.66 15.56 -15.25
N LEU A 94 19.91 16.31 -14.45
CA LEU A 94 20.40 17.54 -13.81
C LEU A 94 21.57 17.26 -12.86
N ARG A 95 21.51 16.18 -12.08
CA ARG A 95 22.64 15.75 -11.22
C ARG A 95 23.89 15.42 -12.04
N LYS A 96 23.75 14.74 -13.19
CA LYS A 96 24.88 14.46 -14.09
C LYS A 96 25.49 15.74 -14.65
N GLN A 97 24.65 16.69 -15.08
CA GLN A 97 25.11 18.00 -15.57
C GLN A 97 25.86 18.78 -14.49
N LYS A 98 25.34 18.81 -13.25
CA LYS A 98 26.01 19.45 -12.12
C LYS A 98 27.41 18.87 -11.87
N ARG A 99 27.54 17.55 -11.85
CA ARG A 99 28.85 16.89 -11.67
C ARG A 99 29.84 17.24 -12.79
N LEU A 100 29.37 17.28 -14.03
CA LEU A 100 30.21 17.68 -15.17
C LEU A 100 30.73 19.10 -15.03
N LEU A 101 29.87 20.04 -14.62
CA LEU A 101 30.25 21.43 -14.40
C LEU A 101 31.26 21.57 -13.25
N GLN A 102 31.05 20.83 -12.15
CA GLN A 102 31.99 20.79 -11.03
C GLN A 102 33.37 20.26 -11.47
N LYS A 103 33.41 19.21 -12.30
CA LYS A 103 34.67 18.69 -12.85
C LYS A 103 35.38 19.76 -13.70
N ARG A 104 34.65 20.40 -14.62
CA ARG A 104 35.22 21.47 -15.46
C ARG A 104 35.76 22.64 -14.64
N ALA A 105 35.06 23.03 -13.57
CA ALA A 105 35.54 24.07 -12.66
C ALA A 105 36.88 23.65 -11.99
N GLY A 106 37.00 22.40 -11.55
CA GLY A 106 38.25 21.86 -11.03
C GLY A 106 39.38 21.87 -12.06
N ASP A 107 39.09 21.48 -13.31
CA ASP A 107 40.06 21.49 -14.41
C ASP A 107 40.54 22.92 -14.74
N PHE A 108 39.69 23.94 -14.56
CA PHE A 108 40.06 25.34 -14.75
C PHE A 108 41.03 25.79 -13.67
N ILE A 109 40.67 25.56 -12.40
CA ILE A 109 41.51 25.88 -11.25
C ILE A 109 42.88 25.21 -11.36
N ALA A 110 42.93 23.92 -11.75
CA ALA A 110 44.18 23.18 -11.90
C ALA A 110 45.09 23.77 -12.99
N ARG A 111 44.52 24.26 -14.09
CA ARG A 111 45.28 24.92 -15.16
C ARG A 111 45.83 26.26 -14.69
N ASP A 112 45.03 27.07 -14.01
CA ASP A 112 45.45 28.37 -13.49
C ASP A 112 46.62 28.21 -12.50
N PHE A 113 46.55 27.23 -11.59
CA PHE A 113 47.65 26.93 -10.66
C PHE A 113 48.93 26.49 -11.38
N LYS A 114 48.82 25.68 -12.44
CA LYS A 114 49.97 25.25 -13.24
C LYS A 114 50.64 26.43 -13.94
N GLU A 115 49.84 27.32 -14.54
CA GLU A 115 50.34 28.52 -15.20
C GLU A 115 51.06 29.45 -14.22
N VAL A 116 50.51 29.66 -13.02
CA VAL A 116 51.16 30.45 -11.96
C VAL A 116 52.51 29.83 -11.56
N ALA A 117 52.57 28.51 -11.35
CA ALA A 117 53.80 27.82 -11.00
C ALA A 117 54.89 27.96 -12.08
N GLU A 118 54.53 27.80 -13.35
CA GLU A 118 55.45 27.99 -14.49
C GLU A 118 55.98 29.43 -14.56
N LEU A 119 55.15 30.43 -14.28
CA LEU A 119 55.57 31.83 -14.23
C LEU A 119 56.52 32.14 -13.05
N GLU A 120 56.32 31.50 -11.90
CA GLU A 120 57.20 31.64 -10.73
C GLU A 120 58.57 31.01 -10.98
N GLU A 121 58.61 29.81 -11.55
CA GLU A 121 59.86 29.13 -11.96
C GLU A 121 60.66 29.96 -12.97
N ALA A 122 59.97 30.53 -13.97
CA ALA A 122 60.60 31.39 -14.97
C ALA A 122 61.17 32.70 -14.40
N ARG A 123 60.65 33.20 -13.27
CA ARG A 123 61.16 34.40 -12.58
C ARG A 123 62.34 34.09 -11.65
N ALA A 124 62.45 32.85 -11.19
CA ALA A 124 63.50 32.39 -10.29
C ALA A 124 64.77 31.91 -11.03
N SER A 125 64.69 31.77 -12.36
CA SER A 125 65.78 31.39 -13.27
C SER A 125 66.45 32.61 -13.88
#